data_AF-A0A8T5F7M1-F1
#
_entry.id   AF-A0A8T5F7M1-F1
#
_cell.length_a   1.000
_cell.length_b   1.000
_cell.length_c   1.000
_cell.angle_alpha   90.00
_cell.angle_beta   90.00
_cell.angle_gamma   90.00
#
_symmetry.space_group_name_H-M   'P 1'
#
loop_
_entity.id
_entity.type
_entity.pdbx_description
1 polymer ?
#
loop_
_entity_poly.entity_id
_entity_poly.type
_entity_poly.pdbx_seq_one_letter_code
_entity_poly.pdbx_strand_id
1 'polypeptide(L)' 'MIKTPCPICKEHMRDHDKDKIEKCLWKFVKESKNPVAYASMTKTICPICEKEMGDHTISQTRECVKQFIIDVENLEL' A
#
# COMPACT_ATOMS: atom_id res chain seq x y z
N MET A 1 -1.82 12.53 13.25
CA MET A 1 -0.92 11.57 12.58
C MET A 1 -1.79 10.47 11.99
N ILE A 2 -1.99 10.48 10.67
CA ILE A 2 -2.65 9.37 9.98
C ILE A 2 -1.72 8.17 10.15
N LYS A 3 -2.16 7.18 10.92
CA LYS A 3 -1.40 5.96 11.11
C LYS A 3 -1.53 5.15 9.83
N THR A 4 -0.57 5.24 8.91
CA THR A 4 -0.60 4.55 7.61
C THR A 4 -0.92 3.06 7.81
N PRO A 5 -2.14 2.60 7.46
CA PRO A 5 -2.52 1.22 7.63
C PRO A 5 -1.87 0.39 6.52
N CYS A 6 -1.37 -0.79 6.87
CA CYS A 6 -0.82 -1.72 5.91
C CYS A 6 -1.92 -2.17 4.94
N PRO A 7 -1.76 -2.00 3.61
CA PRO A 7 -2.79 -2.36 2.65
C PRO A 7 -3.09 -3.87 2.62
N ILE A 8 -2.16 -4.70 3.11
CA ILE A 8 -2.23 -6.17 3.12
C ILE A 8 -2.83 -6.74 4.40
N CYS A 9 -2.29 -6.41 5.58
CA CYS A 9 -2.73 -7.01 6.85
C CYS A 9 -3.60 -6.06 7.70
N LYS A 10 -3.80 -4.82 7.26
CA LYS A 10 -4.59 -3.77 7.94
C LYS A 10 -4.05 -3.31 9.31
N GLU A 11 -2.96 -3.89 9.81
CA GLU A 11 -2.22 -3.38 10.98
C GLU A 11 -1.47 -2.08 10.63
N HIS A 12 -1.03 -1.32 11.63
CA HIS A 12 -0.27 -0.09 11.35
C HIS A 12 1.15 -0.41 10.91
N MET A 13 1.66 0.33 9.91
CA MET A 13 3.03 0.13 9.40
C MET A 13 4.11 0.28 10.48
N ARG A 14 3.86 1.07 11.54
CA ARG A 14 4.78 1.22 12.69
C ARG A 14 4.88 -0.01 13.57
N ASP A 15 3.90 -0.91 13.52
CA ASP A 15 3.87 -2.16 14.29
C ASP A 15 4.55 -3.31 13.52
N HIS A 16 5.16 -3.02 12.37
CA HIS A 16 5.89 -3.99 11.57
C HIS A 16 7.38 -3.92 11.89
N ASP A 17 7.97 -5.08 12.18
CA ASP A 17 9.41 -5.23 12.05
C ASP A 17 9.83 -5.20 10.56
N LYS A 18 11.15 -5.11 10.33
CA LYS A 18 11.72 -4.99 8.99
C LYS A 18 11.28 -6.12 8.04
N ASP A 19 11.24 -7.36 8.52
CA ASP A 19 10.86 -8.53 7.72
C ASP A 19 9.38 -8.48 7.34
N LYS A 20 8.53 -8.05 8.27
CA LYS A 20 7.09 -7.89 8.05
C LYS A 20 6.81 -6.72 7.09
N ILE A 21 7.57 -5.62 7.17
CA ILE A 21 7.52 -4.52 6.20
C ILE A 21 7.84 -5.03 4.79
N GLU A 22 8.97 -5.70 4.61
CA GLU A 22 9.40 -6.20 3.31
C GLU A 22 8.38 -7.18 2.70
N LYS A 23 7.88 -8.12 3.51
CA LYS A 23 6.86 -9.09 3.09
C LYS A 23 5.55 -8.42 2.66
N CYS A 24 5.08 -7.44 3.44
CA CYS A 24 3.85 -6.72 3.12
C CYS A 24 4.00 -5.85 1.87
N LEU A 25 5.14 -5.16 1.72
CA LEU A 25 5.46 -4.39 0.51
C LEU A 25 5.53 -5.27 -0.72
N TRP A 26 6.25 -6.39 -0.66
CA TRP A 26 6.40 -7.30 -1.80
C TRP A 26 5.05 -7.87 -2.23
N LYS A 27 4.23 -8.28 -1.27
CA LYS A 27 2.87 -8.76 -1.54
C LYS A 27 1.99 -7.66 -2.14
N PHE A 28 2.07 -6.44 -1.61
CA PHE A 28 1.35 -5.29 -2.13
C PHE A 28 1.70 -5.00 -3.59
N VAL A 29 3.00 -4.93 -3.93
CA VAL A 29 3.47 -4.71 -5.30
C VAL A 29 3.02 -5.84 -6.23
N LYS A 30 3.05 -7.08 -5.76
CA LYS A 30 2.62 -8.25 -6.54
C LYS A 30 1.12 -8.23 -6.84
N GLU A 31 0.29 -7.95 -5.84
CA GLU A 31 -1.17 -7.87 -6.01
C GLU A 31 -1.58 -6.66 -6.85
N SER A 32 -0.89 -5.52 -6.70
CA SER A 32 -1.11 -4.31 -7.51
C SER A 32 -0.84 -4.50 -9.00
N LYS A 33 0.01 -5.45 -9.37
CA LYS A 33 0.34 -5.78 -10.77
C LYS A 33 -0.58 -6.83 -11.38
N ASN A 34 -1.38 -7.52 -10.58
CA ASN A 34 -2.32 -8.54 -11.06
C ASN A 34 -3.74 -7.94 -11.08
N PRO A 35 -4.35 -7.73 -12.26
CA PRO A 35 -5.66 -7.07 -12.37
C PRO A 35 -6.78 -7.82 -11.63
N VAL A 36 -6.71 -9.15 -11.50
CA VAL A 36 -7.69 -9.95 -10.78
C VAL A 36 -7.53 -9.79 -9.26
N ALA A 37 -6.28 -9.82 -8.77
CA ALA A 37 -6.00 -9.57 -7.36
C ALA A 37 -6.31 -8.12 -6.98
N TYR A 38 -5.95 -7.16 -7.85
CA TYR A 38 -6.26 -5.75 -7.68
C TYR A 38 -7.77 -5.49 -7.63
N ALA A 39 -8.57 -6.17 -8.45
CA ALA A 39 -10.04 -6.09 -8.37
C ALA A 39 -10.58 -6.59 -7.01
N SER A 40 -9.94 -7.58 -6.40
CA SER A 40 -10.28 -8.01 -5.02
C SER A 40 -9.83 -7.02 -3.94
N MET A 41 -8.91 -6.10 -4.27
CA MET A 41 -8.49 -4.98 -3.43
C MET A 41 -9.37 -3.74 -3.60
N THR A 42 -10.47 -3.78 -4.37
CA THR A 42 -11.39 -2.64 -4.57
C THR A 42 -11.83 -1.99 -3.26
N LYS A 43 -12.11 -2.78 -2.21
CA LYS A 43 -12.47 -2.27 -0.87
C LYS A 43 -11.28 -1.78 -0.03
N THR A 44 -10.07 -1.77 -0.58
CA THR A 44 -8.87 -1.26 0.09
C THR A 44 -8.73 0.22 -0.20
N ILE A 45 -8.69 1.00 0.87
CA ILE A 45 -8.40 2.43 0.82
C ILE A 45 -6.92 2.62 0.52
N CYS A 46 -6.63 3.48 -0.46
CA CYS A 46 -5.29 3.90 -0.81
C CYS A 46 -4.67 4.65 0.39
N PRO A 47 -3.50 4.22 0.90
CA PRO A 47 -2.89 4.83 2.07
C PRO A 47 -2.35 6.25 1.81
N ILE A 48 -2.33 6.70 0.54
CA ILE A 48 -1.78 8.00 0.11
C ILE A 48 -2.88 9.03 -0.14
N CYS A 49 -3.95 8.65 -0.84
CA CYS A 49 -4.97 9.59 -1.30
C CYS A 49 -6.38 9.29 -0.75
N GLU A 50 -6.50 8.27 0.11
CA GLU A 50 -7.73 7.87 0.81
C GLU A 50 -8.91 7.42 -0.09
N LYS A 51 -8.68 7.29 -1.41
CA LYS A 51 -9.66 6.73 -2.36
C LYS A 51 -9.59 5.22 -2.40
N GLU A 52 -10.65 4.56 -2.89
CA GLU A 52 -10.61 3.14 -3.17
C GLU A 52 -9.55 2.83 -4.23
N MET A 53 -8.78 1.76 -4.05
CA MET A 53 -7.79 1.36 -5.05
C MET A 53 -8.43 1.10 -6.42
N GLY A 54 -9.69 0.63 -6.45
CA GLY A 54 -10.48 0.47 -7.68
C GLY A 54 -10.67 1.75 -8.50
N ASP A 55 -10.62 2.92 -7.87
CA ASP A 55 -10.82 4.22 -8.53
C ASP A 55 -9.58 4.75 -9.26
N HIS A 56 -8.44 4.07 -9.12
CA HIS A 56 -7.18 4.54 -9.71
C HIS A 56 -7.06 4.12 -11.18
N THR A 57 -6.79 5.09 -12.03
CA THR A 57 -6.17 4.81 -13.33
C THR A 57 -4.75 4.26 -13.13
N ILE A 58 -4.21 3.58 -14.14
CA ILE A 58 -2.84 3.03 -14.10
C ILE A 58 -1.81 4.11 -13.72
N SER A 59 -1.97 5.33 -14.21
CA SER A 59 -1.09 6.47 -13.88
C SER A 59 -1.18 6.85 -12.41
N GLN A 60 -2.39 6.95 -11.86
CA GLN A 60 -2.61 7.26 -10.43
C GLN A 60 -2.10 6.15 -9.52
N THR A 61 -2.26 4.88 -9.91
CA THR A 61 -1.69 3.74 -9.16
C THR A 61 -0.18 3.87 -9.06
N ARG A 62 0.52 4.19 -10.15
CA ARG A 62 1.99 4.36 -10.15
C ARG A 62 2.44 5.50 -9.25
N GLU A 63 1.74 6.63 -9.29
CA GLU A 63 2.05 7.79 -8.46
C GLU A 63 1.88 7.48 -6.98
N CYS A 64 0.74 6.89 -6.60
CA CYS A 64 0.47 6.52 -5.21
C CYS A 64 1.45 5.46 -4.69
N VAL A 65 1.79 4.46 -5.49
CA VAL A 65 2.80 3.44 -5.10
C VAL A 65 4.16 4.09 -4.89
N LYS A 66 4.57 5.04 -5.75
CA LYS A 66 5.84 5.75 -5.60
C LYS A 66 5.88 6.55 -4.31
N GLN A 67 4.82 7.29 -3.99
CA GLN A 67 4.74 8.06 -2.75
C GLN A 67 4.76 7.15 -1.52
N PHE A 68 4.04 6.02 -1.58
CA PHE A 68 4.03 5.04 -0.50
C PHE A 68 5.42 4.45 -0.20
N ILE A 69 6.21 4.17 -1.22
CA ILE A 69 7.60 3.71 -1.03
C ILE A 69 8.42 4.78 -0.30
N ILE A 70 8.34 6.04 -0.73
CA ILE A 70 9.05 7.16 -0.09
C ILE A 70 8.62 7.32 1.37
N ASP A 71 7.33 7.25 1.66
CA ASP A 71 6.81 7.38 3.03
C ASP A 71 7.31 6.25 3.93
N VAL A 72 7.40 5.03 3.39
CA VAL A 72 7.92 3.86 4.13
C VAL A 72 9.44 3.93 4.32
N GLU A 73 10.19 4.39 3.32
CA GLU A 73 11.64 4.62 3.44
C GLU A 73 11.99 5.70 4.47
N ASN A 74 11.10 6.68 4.67
CA ASN A 74 11.25 7.75 5.66
C ASN A 74 10.68 7.41 7.04
N LEU A 75 10.14 6.21 7.25
CA LEU A 75 9.82 5.76 8.61
C LEU A 75 11.13 5.55 9.36
N GLU A 76 11.48 6.48 10.25
CA GLU A 76 12.49 6.26 11.28
C GLU A 76 11.98 5.13 12.20
N LEU A 77 12.49 3.92 11.97
CA LEU A 77 12.23 2.70 12.74
C LEU A 77 13.28 2.53 13.83
#